data_AF-A0A0C4YGC9-F1
#
_entry.id   AF-A0A0C4YGC9-F1
#
_cell.length_a   1.000
_cell.length_b   1.000
_cell.length_c   1.000
_cell.angle_alpha   90.00
_cell.angle_beta   90.00
_cell.angle_gamma   90.00
#
_symmetry.space_group_name_H-M   'P 1'
#
loop_
_entity.id
_entity.type
_entity.pdbx_description
1 polymer ?
#
loop_
_entity_poly.entity_id
_entity_poly.type
_entity_poly.pdbx_seq_one_letter_code
_entity_poly.pdbx_strand_id
1 'polypeptide(L)'
;MTMSRYLLSRAIWICAACLCCALVVALWLAARAIGDERRGAHAMAQLIPRLSALQTAAPAEREAHLAALRTINASAQMRHLWLHLEDATGQVLVSEPQPRDSFPLGGLLALPGFGADAARLESSWQIHTRDGATYRAALRWNPQSEIREASGDMAGNLAVLAVYGALLLLGIHWALGRALAPLQQILAAIRVYEDKDYSARLPPMRTREMDQLRRALNHLAGTLDETQAERRALSRKLLTAQESERARLARELHDEFGQVLTAMRADAAYLVRKSVHEPVLQLVANDLAGHCARIQHEVRHLLHRLRPHGVQPDGRLASVERLLQDLVQAWRGQPGQQVQVDYAVALGGVAPGPDLVLTLYRMTQEALTNAMRHAGARRVAIRIAATAAGQAVCWSVEDDGQGIADVAAALQRSHGLRGMQERAWAHLGTLHIEPACTVASAAPGCRLSASFPLVPQAFAEPVQPHGSQSE
;
A
#
# COMPACT_ATOMS: atom_id res chain seq x y z
N MET A 1 -7.68 -21.96 12.30
CA MET A 1 -6.94 -23.09 11.71
C MET A 1 -5.46 -22.71 11.61
N THR A 2 -4.52 -23.64 11.75
CA THR A 2 -3.09 -23.34 11.51
C THR A 2 -2.85 -23.11 10.02
N MET A 3 -1.88 -22.27 9.66
CA MET A 3 -1.58 -21.95 8.26
C MET A 3 -1.23 -23.20 7.46
N SER A 4 -0.49 -24.13 8.06
CA SER A 4 -0.17 -25.43 7.47
C SER A 4 -1.43 -26.27 7.17
N ARG A 5 -2.37 -26.38 8.12
CA ARG A 5 -3.64 -27.12 7.88
C ARG A 5 -4.51 -26.45 6.81
N TYR A 6 -4.50 -25.11 6.74
CA TYR A 6 -5.22 -24.37 5.70
C TYR A 6 -4.65 -24.61 4.31
N LEU A 7 -3.33 -24.52 4.17
CA LEU A 7 -2.63 -24.79 2.91
C LEU A 7 -2.79 -26.26 2.51
N LEU A 8 -2.62 -27.20 3.44
CA LEU A 8 -2.76 -28.62 3.19
C LEU A 8 -4.17 -28.99 2.74
N SER A 9 -5.21 -28.47 3.40
CA SER A 9 -6.60 -28.71 3.00
C SER A 9 -6.88 -28.21 1.58
N ARG A 10 -6.38 -27.01 1.23
CA ARG A 10 -6.52 -26.48 -0.14
C ARG A 10 -5.71 -27.28 -1.16
N ALA A 11 -4.49 -27.67 -0.83
CA ALA A 11 -3.65 -28.48 -1.69
C ALA A 11 -4.31 -29.83 -1.98
N ILE A 12 -4.93 -30.48 -0.98
CA ILE A 12 -5.68 -31.72 -1.17
C ILE A 12 -6.83 -31.53 -2.17
N TRP A 13 -7.63 -30.48 -2.01
CA TRP A 13 -8.74 -30.19 -2.94
C TRP A 13 -8.26 -29.86 -4.36
N ILE A 14 -7.16 -29.13 -4.50
CA ILE A 14 -6.54 -28.82 -5.79
C ILE A 14 -6.03 -30.10 -6.44
N CYS A 15 -5.28 -30.93 -5.71
CA CYS A 15 -4.79 -32.21 -6.22
C CYS A 15 -5.93 -33.14 -6.62
N ALA A 16 -6.99 -33.24 -5.82
CA ALA A 16 -8.16 -34.04 -6.14
C ALA A 16 -8.87 -33.54 -7.41
N ALA A 17 -9.04 -32.23 -7.57
CA ALA A 17 -9.63 -31.65 -8.77
C ALA A 17 -8.76 -31.90 -10.02
N CYS A 18 -7.44 -31.76 -9.90
CA CYS A 18 -6.50 -32.05 -10.99
C CYS A 18 -6.52 -33.53 -11.36
N LEU A 19 -6.57 -34.43 -10.37
CA LEU A 19 -6.65 -35.88 -10.58
C LEU A 19 -7.96 -36.25 -11.30
N CYS A 20 -9.10 -35.67 -10.90
CA CYS A 20 -10.36 -35.86 -11.59
C CYS A 20 -10.29 -35.41 -13.06
N CYS A 21 -9.69 -34.24 -13.33
CA CYS A 21 -9.51 -33.78 -14.70
C CYS A 21 -8.62 -34.73 -15.51
N ALA A 22 -7.49 -35.18 -14.95
CA ALA A 22 -6.61 -36.14 -15.60
C ALA A 22 -7.31 -37.48 -15.88
N LEU A 23 -8.12 -37.97 -14.94
CA LEU A 23 -8.92 -39.20 -15.09
C LEU A 23 -9.93 -39.07 -16.23
N VAL A 24 -10.64 -37.93 -16.33
CA VAL A 24 -11.59 -37.67 -17.42
C VAL A 24 -10.87 -37.69 -18.77
N VAL A 25 -9.70 -37.07 -18.89
CA VAL A 25 -8.93 -37.09 -20.13
C VAL A 25 -8.41 -38.49 -20.45
N ALA A 26 -7.93 -39.24 -19.46
CA ALA A 26 -7.50 -40.62 -19.64
C ALA A 26 -8.65 -41.53 -20.12
N LEU A 27 -9.84 -41.40 -19.53
CA LEU A 27 -11.04 -42.12 -19.96
C LEU A 27 -11.45 -41.74 -21.39
N TRP A 28 -11.32 -40.47 -21.76
CA TRP A 28 -11.61 -40.01 -23.12
C TRP A 28 -10.62 -40.58 -24.14
N LEU A 29 -9.32 -40.62 -23.83
CA LEU A 29 -8.30 -41.25 -24.66
C LEU A 29 -8.56 -42.76 -24.82
N ALA A 30 -8.89 -43.46 -23.73
CA ALA A 30 -9.23 -44.88 -23.78
C ALA A 30 -10.48 -45.15 -24.63
N ALA A 31 -11.53 -44.32 -24.49
CA ALA A 31 -12.74 -44.44 -25.31
C ALA A 31 -12.45 -44.23 -26.81
N ARG A 32 -11.54 -43.31 -27.14
CA ARG A 32 -11.08 -43.08 -28.52
C ARG A 32 -10.35 -44.29 -29.08
N ALA A 33 -9.41 -44.86 -28.32
CA ALA A 33 -8.66 -46.06 -28.71
C ALA A 33 -9.60 -47.26 -28.98
N ILE A 34 -10.59 -47.48 -28.11
CA ILE A 34 -11.61 -48.52 -28.32
C ILE A 34 -12.40 -48.29 -29.61
N GLY A 35 -12.74 -47.03 -29.92
CA GLY A 35 -13.44 -46.67 -31.15
C GLY A 35 -12.59 -46.92 -32.41
N ASP A 36 -11.28 -46.69 -32.32
CA ASP A 36 -10.34 -46.96 -33.40
C ASP A 36 -10.18 -48.46 -33.64
N GLU A 37 -10.10 -49.28 -32.57
CA GLU A 37 -10.03 -50.74 -32.65
C GLU A 37 -11.29 -51.36 -33.30
N ARG A 38 -12.48 -50.90 -32.89
CA ARG A 38 -13.75 -51.35 -33.50
C ARG A 38 -13.81 -51.07 -34.99
N ARG A 39 -13.30 -49.91 -35.44
CA ARG A 39 -13.23 -49.57 -36.88
C ARG A 39 -12.27 -50.49 -37.61
N GLY A 40 -11.15 -50.86 -37.00
CA GLY A 40 -10.20 -51.82 -37.54
C GLY A 40 -10.79 -53.21 -37.76
N ALA A 41 -11.42 -53.75 -36.71
CA ALA A 41 -12.09 -55.04 -36.79
C ALA A 41 -13.21 -55.05 -37.85
N HIS A 42 -13.96 -53.95 -37.98
CA HIS A 42 -15.00 -53.82 -39.00
C HIS A 42 -14.43 -53.82 -40.43
N ALA A 43 -13.33 -53.13 -40.68
CA ALA A 43 -12.66 -53.15 -41.98
C ALA A 43 -12.19 -54.56 -42.35
N MET A 44 -11.60 -55.31 -41.40
CA MET A 44 -11.24 -56.71 -41.61
C MET A 44 -12.45 -57.60 -41.90
N ALA A 45 -13.56 -57.42 -41.17
CA ALA A 45 -14.79 -58.17 -41.41
C ALA A 45 -15.38 -57.91 -42.80
N GLN A 46 -15.19 -56.71 -43.37
CA GLN A 46 -15.60 -56.39 -44.73
C GLN A 46 -14.70 -56.98 -45.83
N LEU A 47 -13.44 -57.31 -45.53
CA LEU A 47 -12.54 -57.96 -46.49
C LEU A 47 -13.01 -59.36 -46.86
N ILE A 48 -13.40 -60.17 -45.87
CA ILE A 48 -13.68 -61.60 -46.06
C ILE A 48 -14.79 -61.84 -47.10
N PRO A 49 -15.97 -61.18 -47.03
CA PRO A 49 -17.01 -61.33 -48.05
C PRO A 49 -16.58 -60.86 -49.43
N ARG A 50 -15.74 -59.81 -49.51
CA ARG A 50 -15.26 -59.24 -50.78
C ARG A 50 -14.24 -60.16 -51.44
N LEU A 51 -13.35 -60.77 -50.66
CA LEU A 51 -12.40 -61.79 -51.14
C LEU A 51 -13.12 -63.08 -51.54
N SER A 52 -14.14 -63.50 -50.78
CA SER A 52 -14.97 -64.65 -51.15
C SER A 52 -15.76 -64.40 -52.43
N ALA A 53 -16.31 -63.19 -52.61
CA ALA A 53 -17.03 -62.81 -53.83
C ALA A 53 -16.15 -62.88 -55.09
N LEU A 54 -14.83 -62.66 -54.99
CA LEU A 54 -13.92 -62.84 -56.13
C LEU A 54 -13.92 -64.29 -56.66
N GLN A 55 -14.21 -65.30 -55.83
CA GLN A 55 -14.25 -66.71 -56.25
C GLN A 55 -15.43 -67.01 -57.19
N THR A 56 -16.55 -66.32 -57.00
CA THR A 56 -17.83 -66.62 -57.65
C THR A 56 -18.32 -65.54 -58.62
N ALA A 57 -17.77 -64.32 -58.57
CA ALA A 57 -18.19 -63.19 -59.39
C ALA A 57 -17.88 -63.37 -60.88
N ALA A 58 -18.76 -62.84 -61.72
CA ALA A 58 -18.58 -62.75 -63.17
C ALA A 58 -17.46 -61.73 -63.54
N PRO A 59 -16.82 -61.84 -64.71
CA PRO A 59 -15.71 -60.97 -65.11
C PRO A 59 -16.01 -59.46 -65.01
N ALA A 60 -17.26 -59.04 -65.28
CA ALA A 60 -17.70 -57.66 -65.23
C ALA A 60 -17.82 -57.09 -63.79
N GLU A 61 -18.07 -57.95 -62.79
CA GLU A 61 -18.24 -57.54 -61.39
C GLU A 61 -16.93 -57.62 -60.59
N ARG A 62 -15.92 -58.34 -61.09
CA ARG A 62 -14.61 -58.50 -60.43
C ARG A 62 -13.90 -57.17 -60.20
N GLU A 63 -13.92 -56.26 -61.18
CA GLU A 63 -13.26 -54.96 -61.03
C GLU A 63 -13.91 -54.10 -59.93
N ALA A 64 -15.24 -54.21 -59.74
CA ALA A 64 -15.93 -53.52 -58.65
C ALA A 64 -15.52 -54.07 -57.28
N HIS A 65 -15.33 -55.39 -57.16
CA HIS A 65 -14.82 -56.02 -55.94
C HIS A 65 -13.34 -55.68 -55.68
N LEU A 66 -12.50 -55.66 -56.72
CA LEU A 66 -11.11 -55.23 -56.62
C LEU A 66 -10.99 -53.74 -56.24
N ALA A 67 -11.82 -52.87 -56.81
CA ALA A 67 -11.88 -51.46 -56.45
C ALA A 67 -12.32 -51.27 -54.98
N ALA A 68 -13.30 -52.04 -54.50
CA ALA A 68 -13.70 -52.02 -53.10
C ALA A 68 -12.56 -52.49 -52.18
N LEU A 69 -11.84 -53.56 -52.53
CA LEU A 69 -10.67 -54.04 -51.78
C LEU A 69 -9.53 -53.02 -51.76
N ARG A 70 -9.26 -52.34 -52.89
CA ARG A 70 -8.29 -51.23 -52.94
C ARG A 70 -8.73 -50.09 -52.03
N THR A 71 -10.02 -49.74 -52.01
CA THR A 71 -10.56 -48.67 -51.16
C THR A 71 -10.44 -49.03 -49.67
N ILE A 72 -10.75 -50.27 -49.29
CA ILE A 72 -10.60 -50.75 -47.90
C ILE A 72 -9.11 -50.79 -47.52
N ASN A 73 -8.24 -51.30 -48.39
CA ASN A 73 -6.80 -51.39 -48.15
C ASN A 73 -6.11 -50.01 -48.08
N ALA A 74 -6.57 -49.05 -48.89
CA ALA A 74 -6.09 -47.68 -48.86
C ALA A 74 -6.72 -46.85 -47.73
N SER A 75 -7.79 -47.35 -47.10
CA SER A 75 -8.37 -46.70 -45.93
C SER A 75 -7.46 -46.88 -44.71
N ALA A 76 -7.35 -45.84 -43.89
CA ALA A 76 -6.63 -45.91 -42.60
C ALA A 76 -7.29 -46.85 -41.56
N GLN A 77 -8.31 -47.62 -41.97
CA GLN A 77 -9.06 -48.53 -41.13
C GLN A 77 -8.43 -49.93 -41.09
N MET A 78 -7.64 -50.31 -42.09
CA MET A 78 -6.84 -51.54 -42.07
C MET A 78 -5.62 -51.33 -41.15
N ARG A 79 -5.89 -51.23 -39.85
CA ARG A 79 -4.88 -51.08 -38.80
C ARG A 79 -4.13 -52.40 -38.64
N HIS A 80 -2.84 -52.32 -38.32
CA HIS A 80 -1.94 -53.47 -38.07
C HIS A 80 -1.67 -54.40 -39.26
N LEU A 81 -2.53 -54.42 -40.28
CA LEU A 81 -2.47 -55.35 -41.41
C LEU A 81 -2.81 -54.65 -42.73
N TRP A 82 -2.16 -55.06 -43.80
CA TRP A 82 -2.53 -54.65 -45.16
C TRP A 82 -2.71 -55.89 -46.04
N LEU A 83 -3.62 -55.77 -47.00
CA LEU A 83 -3.89 -56.78 -48.00
C LEU A 83 -2.96 -56.58 -49.19
N HIS A 84 -2.25 -57.63 -49.56
CA HIS A 84 -1.47 -57.72 -50.78
C HIS A 84 -2.13 -58.77 -51.68
N LEU A 85 -2.52 -58.37 -52.90
CA LEU A 85 -3.20 -59.27 -53.85
C LEU A 85 -2.42 -59.29 -55.16
N GLU A 86 -2.02 -60.48 -55.59
CA GLU A 86 -1.33 -60.73 -56.86
C GLU A 86 -2.13 -61.69 -57.74
N ASP A 87 -2.09 -61.49 -59.06
CA ASP A 87 -2.62 -62.44 -60.04
C ASP A 87 -1.59 -63.56 -60.35
N ALA A 88 -2.00 -64.60 -61.08
CA ALA A 88 -1.18 -65.74 -61.49
C ALA A 88 0.06 -65.35 -62.33
N THR A 89 0.03 -64.16 -62.94
CA THR A 89 1.14 -63.56 -63.70
C THR A 89 2.12 -62.77 -62.82
N GLY A 90 1.85 -62.65 -61.51
CA GLY A 90 2.59 -61.82 -60.57
C GLY A 90 2.22 -60.34 -60.62
N GLN A 91 1.18 -59.95 -61.36
CA GLN A 91 0.71 -58.56 -61.38
C GLN A 91 0.01 -58.21 -60.07
N VAL A 92 0.50 -57.19 -59.37
CA VAL A 92 -0.09 -56.69 -58.12
C VAL A 92 -1.39 -55.95 -58.41
N LEU A 93 -2.51 -56.50 -57.95
CA LEU A 93 -3.85 -55.94 -58.11
C LEU A 93 -4.26 -55.04 -56.93
N VAL A 94 -3.75 -55.34 -55.74
CA VAL A 94 -3.90 -54.52 -54.53
C VAL A 94 -2.51 -54.40 -53.90
N SER A 95 -1.96 -53.18 -53.92
CA SER A 95 -0.61 -52.89 -53.44
C SER A 95 -0.60 -52.37 -52.01
N GLU A 96 0.57 -52.41 -51.40
CA GLU A 96 0.87 -51.68 -50.17
C GLU A 96 0.55 -50.19 -50.34
N PRO A 97 -0.17 -49.57 -49.39
CA PRO A 97 -0.33 -48.12 -49.38
C PRO A 97 1.05 -47.46 -49.22
N GLN A 98 1.40 -46.51 -50.08
CA GLN A 98 2.64 -45.74 -49.89
C GLN A 98 2.59 -45.00 -48.55
N PRO A 99 3.69 -44.96 -47.79
CA PRO A 99 3.74 -44.30 -46.50
C PRO A 99 3.46 -42.81 -46.67
N ARG A 100 2.29 -42.38 -46.20
CA ARG A 100 1.96 -40.96 -46.04
C ARG A 100 2.40 -40.54 -44.63
N ASP A 101 3.39 -39.67 -44.61
CA ASP A 101 3.90 -38.88 -43.48
C ASP A 101 4.92 -39.55 -42.55
N SER A 102 6.11 -38.97 -42.51
CA SER A 102 7.14 -39.19 -41.50
C SER A 102 6.76 -38.47 -40.20
N PHE A 103 6.56 -39.22 -39.10
CA PHE A 103 6.25 -38.65 -37.80
C PHE A 103 7.50 -38.07 -37.10
N PRO A 104 7.40 -36.92 -36.42
CA PRO A 104 8.55 -36.22 -35.81
C PRO A 104 9.25 -37.01 -34.70
N LEU A 105 8.57 -37.98 -34.07
CA LEU A 105 9.15 -38.89 -33.06
C LEU A 105 9.43 -40.31 -33.59
N GLY A 106 9.12 -40.58 -34.87
CA GLY A 106 9.32 -41.92 -35.46
C GLY A 106 10.78 -42.38 -35.45
N GLY A 107 11.72 -41.44 -35.48
CA GLY A 107 13.16 -41.75 -35.41
C GLY A 107 13.63 -42.29 -34.06
N LEU A 108 12.95 -41.96 -32.95
CA LEU A 108 13.27 -42.50 -31.62
C LEU A 108 12.80 -43.96 -31.46
N LEU A 109 11.68 -44.31 -32.09
CA LEU A 109 11.15 -45.68 -32.11
C LEU A 109 11.84 -46.57 -33.17
N ALA A 110 12.63 -45.98 -34.07
CA ALA A 110 13.49 -46.69 -35.01
C ALA A 110 14.86 -47.09 -34.43
N LEU A 111 15.11 -46.81 -33.14
CA LEU A 111 16.34 -47.23 -32.44
C LEU A 111 16.42 -48.77 -32.34
N PRO A 112 17.64 -49.35 -32.45
CA PRO A 112 17.82 -50.80 -32.40
C PRO A 112 17.33 -51.36 -31.06
N GLY A 113 16.31 -52.23 -31.12
CA GLY A 113 15.63 -52.81 -29.96
C GLY A 113 14.10 -52.59 -29.94
N PHE A 114 13.59 -51.56 -30.63
CA PHE A 114 12.14 -51.28 -30.72
C PHE A 114 11.48 -51.78 -32.02
N GLY A 115 12.26 -52.31 -32.97
CA GLY A 115 11.75 -52.76 -34.28
C GLY A 115 12.56 -53.86 -34.97
N ALA A 116 13.35 -54.65 -34.23
CA ALA A 116 14.10 -55.77 -34.79
C ALA A 116 13.38 -57.09 -34.47
N ASP A 117 13.28 -57.95 -35.47
CA ASP A 117 12.57 -59.24 -35.51
C ASP A 117 11.04 -59.20 -35.71
N ALA A 118 10.58 -58.36 -36.63
CA ALA A 118 9.37 -58.69 -37.37
C ALA A 118 9.70 -59.78 -38.42
N ALA A 119 9.86 -61.03 -37.97
CA ALA A 119 9.71 -62.17 -38.86
C ALA A 119 8.42 -61.93 -39.66
N ARG A 120 8.48 -61.94 -41.00
CA ARG A 120 7.35 -61.64 -41.88
C ARG A 120 6.15 -62.52 -41.51
N LEU A 121 5.28 -62.01 -40.63
CA LEU A 121 3.99 -62.59 -40.34
C LEU A 121 3.12 -62.28 -41.56
N GLU A 122 3.28 -63.15 -42.56
CA GLU A 122 2.55 -63.12 -43.82
C GLU A 122 1.67 -64.36 -43.85
N SER A 123 0.35 -64.16 -43.71
CA SER A 123 -0.61 -65.23 -43.95
C SER A 123 -1.05 -65.12 -45.40
N SER A 124 -0.56 -66.01 -46.25
CA SER A 124 -0.95 -66.07 -47.66
C SER A 124 -1.84 -67.27 -47.95
N TRP A 125 -2.88 -67.06 -48.74
CA TRP A 125 -3.75 -68.12 -49.27
C TRP A 125 -4.03 -67.89 -50.75
N GLN A 126 -4.39 -68.95 -51.45
CA GLN A 126 -4.72 -68.90 -52.87
C GLN A 126 -6.24 -68.89 -53.05
N ILE A 127 -6.70 -68.05 -53.97
CA ILE A 127 -8.11 -67.88 -54.34
C ILE A 127 -8.25 -68.36 -55.78
N HIS A 128 -8.88 -69.51 -55.97
CA HIS A 128 -9.21 -70.01 -57.30
C HIS A 128 -10.60 -69.52 -57.70
N THR A 129 -10.70 -68.91 -58.87
CA THR A 129 -11.99 -68.49 -59.45
C THR A 129 -12.60 -69.59 -60.32
N ARG A 130 -13.92 -69.55 -60.50
CA ARG A 130 -14.65 -70.48 -61.39
C ARG A 130 -14.13 -70.51 -62.84
N ASP A 131 -13.48 -69.44 -63.29
CA ASP A 131 -12.94 -69.29 -64.65
C ASP A 131 -11.47 -69.74 -64.77
N GLY A 132 -10.88 -70.29 -63.70
CA GLY A 132 -9.49 -70.79 -63.70
C GLY A 132 -8.42 -69.75 -63.36
N ALA A 133 -8.76 -68.48 -63.15
CA ALA A 133 -7.81 -67.49 -62.64
C ALA A 133 -7.47 -67.76 -61.16
N THR A 134 -6.19 -67.62 -60.81
CA THR A 134 -5.69 -67.87 -59.46
C THR A 134 -5.08 -66.60 -58.90
N TYR A 135 -5.66 -66.10 -57.80
CA TYR A 135 -5.11 -64.95 -57.08
C TYR A 135 -4.38 -65.42 -55.83
N ARG A 136 -3.24 -64.80 -55.52
CA ARG A 136 -2.54 -64.96 -54.25
C ARG A 136 -2.89 -63.77 -53.37
N ALA A 137 -3.66 -64.02 -52.31
CA ALA A 137 -3.96 -63.02 -51.30
C ALA A 137 -3.04 -63.24 -50.09
N ALA A 138 -2.43 -62.16 -49.60
CA ALA A 138 -1.59 -62.18 -48.41
C ALA A 138 -1.96 -61.03 -47.47
N LEU A 139 -2.22 -61.34 -46.21
CA LEU A 139 -2.28 -60.34 -45.15
C LEU A 139 -0.88 -60.18 -44.56
N ARG A 140 -0.37 -58.95 -44.58
CA ARG A 140 0.95 -58.60 -44.09
C ARG A 140 0.84 -57.63 -42.93
N TRP A 141 1.70 -57.79 -41.94
CA TRP A 141 1.80 -56.88 -40.81
C TRP A 141 2.30 -55.48 -41.23
N ASN A 142 1.75 -54.43 -40.62
CA ASN A 142 2.07 -53.02 -40.87
C ASN A 142 2.87 -52.40 -39.69
N PRO A 143 4.22 -52.45 -39.71
CA PRO A 143 5.06 -51.88 -38.65
C PRO A 143 4.83 -50.39 -38.42
N GLN A 144 4.57 -49.65 -39.49
CA GLN A 144 4.47 -48.21 -39.43
C GLN A 144 3.17 -47.74 -38.78
N SER A 145 2.10 -48.54 -38.89
CA SER A 145 0.85 -48.30 -38.15
C SER A 145 1.06 -48.44 -36.65
N GLU A 146 1.77 -49.49 -36.21
CA GLU A 146 2.07 -49.74 -34.79
C GLU A 146 2.94 -48.65 -34.17
N ILE A 147 4.00 -48.26 -34.88
CA ILE A 147 4.89 -47.18 -34.45
C ILE A 147 4.13 -45.85 -34.35
N ARG A 148 3.23 -45.58 -35.30
CA ARG A 148 2.39 -44.38 -35.29
C ARG A 148 1.43 -44.37 -34.10
N GLU A 149 0.79 -45.50 -33.82
CA GLU A 149 -0.10 -45.66 -32.67
C GLU A 149 0.64 -45.49 -31.34
N ALA A 150 1.75 -46.21 -31.14
CA ALA A 150 2.57 -46.10 -29.94
C ALA A 150 3.09 -44.66 -29.72
N SER A 151 3.51 -43.98 -30.79
CA SER A 151 3.96 -42.58 -30.71
C SER A 151 2.81 -41.61 -30.37
N GLY A 152 1.61 -41.87 -30.89
CA GLY A 152 0.40 -41.11 -30.59
C GLY A 152 -0.03 -41.26 -29.13
N ASP A 153 0.01 -42.49 -28.61
CA ASP A 153 -0.30 -42.79 -27.21
C ASP A 153 0.71 -42.16 -26.25
N MET A 154 2.02 -42.22 -26.57
CA MET A 154 3.06 -41.54 -25.81
C MET A 154 2.85 -40.02 -25.79
N ALA A 155 2.59 -39.41 -26.95
CA ALA A 155 2.33 -37.98 -27.05
C ALA A 155 1.07 -37.57 -26.27
N GLY A 156 0.00 -38.40 -26.33
CA GLY A 156 -1.22 -38.21 -25.55
C GLY A 156 -0.95 -38.26 -24.03
N ASN A 157 -0.23 -39.28 -23.57
CA ASN A 157 0.13 -39.42 -22.15
C ASN A 157 1.01 -38.26 -21.66
N LEU A 158 1.99 -37.83 -22.45
CA LEU A 158 2.83 -36.65 -22.14
C LEU A 158 2.00 -35.37 -22.08
N ALA A 159 1.06 -35.17 -23.00
CA ALA A 159 0.17 -34.02 -22.99
C ALA A 159 -0.71 -33.99 -21.73
N VAL A 160 -1.26 -35.15 -21.32
CA VAL A 160 -2.02 -35.26 -20.06
C VAL A 160 -1.16 -34.91 -18.85
N LEU A 161 0.07 -35.43 -18.79
CA LEU A 161 1.00 -35.14 -17.70
C LEU A 161 1.35 -33.64 -17.64
N ALA A 162 1.57 -33.01 -18.80
CA ALA A 162 1.88 -31.59 -18.90
C ALA A 162 0.70 -30.71 -18.44
N VAL A 163 -0.52 -31.03 -18.88
CA VAL A 163 -1.74 -30.32 -18.44
C VAL A 163 -1.96 -30.48 -16.93
N TYR A 164 -1.80 -31.71 -16.41
CA TYR A 164 -1.90 -31.97 -14.98
C TYR A 164 -0.87 -31.15 -14.18
N GLY A 165 0.40 -31.14 -14.62
CA GLY A 165 1.45 -30.34 -14.00
C GLY A 165 1.14 -28.84 -14.02
N ALA A 166 0.64 -28.31 -15.13
CA ALA A 166 0.25 -26.90 -15.25
C ALA A 166 -0.91 -26.53 -14.31
N LEU A 167 -1.94 -27.38 -14.22
CA LEU A 167 -3.07 -27.17 -13.30
C LEU A 167 -2.64 -27.19 -11.84
N LEU A 168 -1.74 -28.11 -11.46
CA LEU A 168 -1.16 -28.14 -10.12
C LEU A 168 -0.40 -26.85 -9.80
N LEU A 169 0.49 -26.41 -10.71
CA LEU A 169 1.25 -25.18 -10.53
C LEU A 169 0.34 -23.95 -10.39
N LEU A 170 -0.70 -23.86 -11.21
CA LEU A 170 -1.68 -22.77 -11.14
C LEU A 170 -2.45 -22.79 -9.81
N GLY A 171 -2.90 -23.97 -9.37
CA GLY A 171 -3.57 -24.13 -8.08
C GLY A 171 -2.67 -23.77 -6.90
N ILE A 172 -1.40 -24.19 -6.93
CA ILE A 172 -0.40 -23.83 -5.91
C ILE A 172 -0.18 -22.31 -5.90
N HIS A 173 0.01 -21.68 -7.07
CA HIS A 173 0.18 -20.24 -7.19
C HIS A 173 -1.02 -19.47 -6.58
N TRP A 174 -2.24 -19.90 -6.92
CA TRP A 174 -3.46 -19.30 -6.39
C TRP A 174 -3.61 -19.49 -4.87
N ALA A 175 -3.31 -20.70 -4.36
CA ALA A 175 -3.36 -20.99 -2.94
C ALA A 175 -2.33 -20.17 -2.14
N LEU A 176 -1.10 -20.07 -2.65
CA LEU A 176 -0.01 -19.33 -2.02
C LEU A 176 -0.29 -17.82 -2.01
N GLY A 177 -0.72 -17.25 -3.15
CA GLY A 177 -1.08 -15.83 -3.24
C GLY A 177 -2.17 -15.46 -2.23
N ARG A 178 -3.19 -16.31 -2.07
CA ARG A 178 -4.26 -16.06 -1.10
C ARG A 178 -3.82 -16.25 0.36
N ALA A 179 -2.88 -17.15 0.62
CA ALA A 179 -2.33 -17.36 1.97
C ALA A 179 -1.42 -16.21 2.41
N LEU A 180 -0.69 -15.59 1.48
CA LEU A 180 0.23 -14.48 1.75
C LEU A 180 -0.44 -13.10 1.66
N ALA A 181 -1.63 -12.97 1.05
CA ALA A 181 -2.37 -11.71 0.96
C ALA A 181 -2.50 -10.93 2.30
N PRO A 182 -2.76 -11.57 3.46
CA PRO A 182 -2.84 -10.86 4.74
C PRO A 182 -1.53 -10.16 5.15
N LEU A 183 -0.38 -10.63 4.66
CA LEU A 183 0.93 -10.04 4.98
C LEU A 183 1.05 -8.62 4.41
N GLN A 184 0.43 -8.36 3.25
CA GLN A 184 0.38 -7.01 2.67
C GLN A 184 -0.42 -6.05 3.55
N GLN A 185 -1.49 -6.52 4.21
CA GLN A 185 -2.27 -5.71 5.15
C GLN A 185 -1.46 -5.38 6.40
N ILE A 186 -0.67 -6.33 6.91
CA ILE A 186 0.23 -6.10 8.04
C ILE A 186 1.30 -5.06 7.68
N LEU A 187 1.94 -5.20 6.52
CA LEU A 187 2.93 -4.23 6.04
C LEU A 187 2.33 -2.83 5.84
N ALA A 188 1.10 -2.75 5.33
CA ALA A 188 0.39 -1.49 5.20
C ALA A 188 0.12 -0.85 6.58
N ALA A 189 -0.31 -1.63 7.58
CA ALA A 189 -0.51 -1.13 8.93
C ALA A 189 0.80 -0.67 9.59
N ILE A 190 1.92 -1.36 9.36
CA ILE A 190 3.23 -0.94 9.85
C ILE A 190 3.61 0.44 9.28
N ARG A 191 3.36 0.69 7.98
CA ARG A 191 3.61 2.01 7.39
C ARG A 191 2.77 3.11 8.03
N VAL A 192 1.50 2.84 8.32
CA VAL A 192 0.64 3.78 9.06
C VAL A 192 1.19 4.05 10.47
N TYR A 193 1.72 3.02 11.14
CA TYR A 193 2.35 3.17 12.45
C TYR A 193 3.70 3.91 12.39
N GLU A 194 4.46 3.81 11.28
CA GLU A 194 5.67 4.62 11.04
C GLU A 194 5.35 6.12 10.98
N ASP A 195 4.19 6.48 10.43
CA ASP A 195 3.66 7.85 10.40
C ASP A 195 3.14 8.33 11.77
N LYS A 196 3.36 7.55 12.84
CA LYS A 196 2.94 7.81 14.23
C LYS A 196 1.41 7.89 14.40
N ASP A 197 0.67 7.32 13.46
CA ASP A 197 -0.77 7.12 13.62
C ASP A 197 -1.01 5.72 14.20
N TYR A 198 -1.01 5.66 15.53
CA TYR A 198 -1.28 4.43 16.27
C TYR A 198 -2.77 4.20 16.53
N SER A 199 -3.69 4.92 15.88
CA SER A 199 -5.14 4.75 16.07
C SER A 199 -5.70 3.58 15.26
N ALA A 200 -5.10 3.29 14.11
CA ALA A 200 -5.53 2.20 13.24
C ALA A 200 -5.39 0.83 13.94
N ARG A 201 -6.34 -0.07 13.68
CA ARG A 201 -6.31 -1.44 14.21
C ARG A 201 -6.46 -2.43 13.07
N LEU A 202 -5.60 -3.45 13.07
CA LEU A 202 -5.69 -4.52 12.07
C LEU A 202 -6.96 -5.38 12.29
N PRO A 203 -7.70 -5.72 11.21
CA PRO A 203 -8.89 -6.57 11.27
C PRO A 203 -8.53 -8.03 11.62
N PRO A 204 -9.49 -8.83 12.13
CA PRO A 204 -9.24 -10.23 12.50
C PRO A 204 -8.76 -11.07 11.31
N MET A 205 -7.75 -11.92 11.55
CA MET A 205 -7.09 -12.71 10.51
C MET A 205 -7.58 -14.17 10.50
N ARG A 206 -7.59 -14.80 9.31
CA ARG A 206 -8.15 -16.15 9.10
C ARG A 206 -7.35 -17.28 9.77
N THR A 207 -6.04 -17.16 9.87
CA THR A 207 -5.15 -18.19 10.44
C THR A 207 -4.74 -17.82 11.86
N ARG A 208 -4.51 -18.83 12.71
CA ARG A 208 -4.15 -18.60 14.12
C ARG A 208 -2.83 -17.84 14.26
N GLU A 209 -1.87 -18.15 13.41
CA GLU A 209 -0.53 -17.55 13.42
C GLU A 209 -0.59 -16.07 13.03
N MET A 210 -1.34 -15.74 11.98
CA MET A 210 -1.53 -14.33 11.56
C MET A 210 -2.38 -13.56 12.59
N ASP A 211 -3.36 -14.21 13.21
CA ASP A 211 -4.16 -13.57 14.26
C ASP A 211 -3.35 -13.33 15.55
N GLN A 212 -2.38 -14.20 15.86
CA GLN A 212 -1.42 -13.97 16.95
C GLN A 212 -0.51 -12.78 16.64
N LEU A 213 0.04 -12.71 15.43
CA LEU A 213 0.87 -11.56 15.00
C LEU A 213 0.06 -10.26 15.01
N ARG A 214 -1.18 -10.29 14.53
CA ARG A 214 -2.13 -9.18 14.60
C ARG A 214 -2.35 -8.72 16.04
N ARG A 215 -2.64 -9.64 16.98
CA ARG A 215 -2.82 -9.29 18.40
C ARG A 215 -1.58 -8.63 18.98
N ALA A 216 -0.40 -9.16 18.69
CA ALA A 216 0.86 -8.58 19.16
C ALA A 216 1.08 -7.17 18.60
N LEU A 217 0.85 -6.96 17.29
CA LEU A 217 0.95 -5.64 16.66
C LEU A 217 -0.07 -4.63 17.21
N ASN A 218 -1.33 -5.04 17.39
CA ASN A 218 -2.34 -4.15 17.97
C ASN A 218 -2.04 -3.82 19.43
N HIS A 219 -1.48 -4.76 20.20
CA HIS A 219 -1.03 -4.50 21.57
C HIS A 219 0.12 -3.49 21.59
N LEU A 220 1.14 -3.68 20.75
CA LEU A 220 2.24 -2.72 20.61
C LEU A 220 1.75 -1.33 20.19
N ALA A 221 0.84 -1.25 19.22
CA ALA A 221 0.22 0.01 18.81
C ALA A 221 -0.53 0.68 19.97
N GLY A 222 -1.27 -0.09 20.78
CA GLY A 222 -1.92 0.41 21.99
C GLY A 222 -0.94 0.98 23.00
N THR A 223 0.14 0.25 23.31
CA THR A 223 1.18 0.73 24.23
C THR A 223 1.89 1.98 23.70
N LEU A 224 2.16 2.05 22.39
CA LEU A 224 2.74 3.25 21.77
C LEU A 224 1.81 4.46 21.86
N ASP A 225 0.51 4.27 21.64
CA ASP A 225 -0.48 5.33 21.76
C ASP A 225 -0.60 5.83 23.22
N GLU A 226 -0.67 4.91 24.19
CA GLU A 226 -0.68 5.21 25.62
C GLU A 226 0.57 6.00 26.04
N THR A 227 1.76 5.51 25.69
CA THR A 227 3.02 6.21 26.02
C THR A 227 3.11 7.57 25.34
N GLN A 228 2.59 7.74 24.12
CA GLN A 228 2.54 9.03 23.45
C GLN A 228 1.57 9.99 24.16
N ALA A 229 0.40 9.50 24.58
CA ALA A 229 -0.56 10.26 25.37
C ALA A 229 0.02 10.69 26.73
N GLU A 230 0.71 9.80 27.43
CA GLU A 230 1.41 10.11 28.68
C GLU A 230 2.49 11.17 28.49
N ARG A 231 3.33 11.03 27.45
CA ARG A 231 4.36 12.03 27.12
C ARG A 231 3.76 13.40 26.81
N ARG A 232 2.64 13.45 26.08
CA ARG A 232 1.90 14.69 25.82
C ARG A 232 1.36 15.28 27.11
N ALA A 233 0.75 14.47 27.98
CA ALA A 233 0.24 14.91 29.27
C ALA A 233 1.35 15.46 30.18
N LEU A 234 2.52 14.81 30.21
CA LEU A 234 3.69 15.29 30.94
C LEU A 234 4.22 16.60 30.36
N SER A 235 4.30 16.71 29.02
CA SER A 235 4.71 17.95 28.35
C SER A 235 3.76 19.10 28.69
N ARG A 236 2.43 18.88 28.67
CA ARG A 236 1.44 19.86 29.12
C ARG A 236 1.68 20.28 30.57
N LYS A 237 1.88 19.33 31.49
CA LYS A 237 2.17 19.62 32.91
C LYS A 237 3.45 20.46 33.07
N LEU A 238 4.51 20.14 32.32
CA LEU A 238 5.76 20.90 32.34
C LEU A 238 5.56 22.33 31.81
N LEU A 239 4.80 22.50 30.73
CA LEU A 239 4.48 23.82 30.18
C LEU A 239 3.66 24.66 31.18
N THR A 240 2.66 24.06 31.83
CA THR A 240 1.87 24.71 32.88
C THR A 240 2.73 25.08 34.10
N ALA A 241 3.62 24.19 34.53
CA ALA A 241 4.55 24.47 35.64
C ALA A 241 5.51 25.61 35.29
N GLN A 242 6.08 25.60 34.08
CA GLN A 242 6.93 26.69 33.59
C GLN A 242 6.18 28.02 33.55
N GLU A 243 4.90 28.01 33.18
CA GLU A 243 4.09 29.21 33.18
C GLU A 243 3.81 29.73 34.60
N SER A 244 3.48 28.84 35.53
CA SER A 244 3.30 29.18 36.96
C SER A 244 4.57 29.79 37.56
N GLU A 245 5.73 29.21 37.25
CA GLU A 245 7.04 29.72 37.66
C GLU A 245 7.31 31.11 37.09
N ARG A 246 7.07 31.32 35.78
CA ARG A 246 7.19 32.65 35.16
C ARG A 246 6.27 33.69 35.80
N ALA A 247 5.04 33.30 36.14
CA ALA A 247 4.09 34.17 36.81
C ALA A 247 4.48 34.46 38.28
N ARG A 248 5.18 33.53 38.96
CA ARG A 248 5.75 33.75 40.28
C ARG A 248 6.94 34.72 40.21
N LEU A 249 7.91 34.45 39.34
CA LEU A 249 9.08 35.31 39.13
C LEU A 249 8.67 36.74 38.74
N ALA A 250 7.66 36.91 37.88
CA ALA A 250 7.17 38.23 37.52
C ALA A 250 6.58 38.99 38.72
N ARG A 251 5.95 38.31 39.68
CA ARG A 251 5.43 38.95 40.90
C ARG A 251 6.57 39.31 41.84
N GLU A 252 7.48 38.38 42.13
CA GLU A 252 8.65 38.63 42.97
C GLU A 252 9.49 39.81 42.44
N LEU A 253 9.79 39.82 41.13
CA LEU A 253 10.51 40.92 40.49
C LEU A 253 9.72 42.24 40.54
N HIS A 254 8.39 42.21 40.40
CA HIS A 254 7.58 43.42 40.51
C HIS A 254 7.60 44.00 41.93
N ASP A 255 7.48 43.14 42.94
CA ASP A 255 7.43 43.55 44.33
C ASP A 255 8.79 44.07 44.80
N GLU A 256 9.88 43.37 44.47
CA GLU A 256 11.25 43.76 44.83
C GLU A 256 11.72 45.02 44.09
N PHE A 257 11.66 45.02 42.75
CA PHE A 257 12.18 46.16 41.97
C PHE A 257 11.21 47.34 41.95
N GLY A 258 9.90 47.11 41.99
CA GLY A 258 8.89 48.16 41.94
C GLY A 258 9.01 49.12 43.12
N GLN A 259 9.15 48.59 44.34
CA GLN A 259 9.29 49.41 45.54
C GLN A 259 10.64 50.14 45.57
N VAL A 260 11.74 49.43 45.32
CA VAL A 260 13.08 50.02 45.37
C VAL A 260 13.28 51.11 44.32
N LEU A 261 12.82 50.89 43.07
CA LEU A 261 12.93 51.91 42.02
C LEU A 261 12.03 53.12 42.28
N THR A 262 10.88 52.92 42.92
CA THR A 262 9.99 54.03 43.31
C THR A 262 10.66 54.89 44.38
N ALA A 263 11.28 54.28 45.39
CA ALA A 263 12.05 54.98 46.42
C ALA A 263 13.24 55.73 45.82
N MET A 264 14.08 55.06 45.01
CA MET A 264 15.23 55.68 44.34
C MET A 264 14.83 56.88 43.46
N ARG A 265 13.69 56.80 42.77
CA ARG A 265 13.16 57.93 42.00
C ARG A 265 12.74 59.10 42.88
N ALA A 266 12.14 58.83 44.05
CA ALA A 266 11.76 59.87 44.99
C ALA A 266 13.00 60.57 45.56
N ASP A 267 14.03 59.81 45.91
CA ASP A 267 15.32 60.34 46.39
C ASP A 267 16.02 61.16 45.30
N ALA A 268 16.09 60.65 44.06
CA ALA A 268 16.66 61.38 42.94
C ALA A 268 15.89 62.68 42.65
N ALA A 269 14.55 62.63 42.64
CA ALA A 269 13.72 63.83 42.45
C ALA A 269 13.87 64.84 43.59
N TYR A 270 14.04 64.37 44.83
CA TYR A 270 14.34 65.22 45.97
C TYR A 270 15.70 65.91 45.83
N LEU A 271 16.74 65.17 45.42
CA LEU A 271 18.08 65.71 45.17
C LEU A 271 18.06 66.73 44.03
N VAL A 272 17.36 66.48 42.94
CA VAL A 272 17.18 67.44 41.83
C VAL A 272 16.53 68.74 42.33
N ARG A 273 15.51 68.64 43.20
CA ARG A 273 14.83 69.81 43.79
C ARG A 273 15.68 70.59 44.78
N LYS A 274 16.62 69.94 45.49
CA LYS A 274 17.46 70.60 46.51
C LYS A 274 18.79 71.12 45.98
N SER A 275 19.26 70.65 44.83
CA SER A 275 20.54 71.03 44.21
C SER A 275 20.46 72.19 43.22
N VAL A 276 19.37 72.97 43.22
CA VAL A 276 19.09 74.05 42.25
C VAL A 276 20.22 75.10 42.14
N HIS A 277 20.99 75.31 43.21
CA HIS A 277 22.09 76.28 43.26
C HIS A 277 23.49 75.64 43.14
N GLU A 278 23.56 74.32 42.90
CA GLU A 278 24.80 73.53 42.85
C GLU A 278 24.89 72.78 41.51
N PRO A 279 25.46 73.39 40.45
CA PRO A 279 25.29 72.91 39.07
C PRO A 279 25.87 71.51 38.83
N VAL A 280 27.00 71.17 39.47
CA VAL A 280 27.62 69.84 39.38
C VAL A 280 26.74 68.78 40.05
N LEU A 281 26.18 69.08 41.22
CA LEU A 281 25.30 68.17 41.95
C LEU A 281 23.96 68.00 41.21
N GLN A 282 23.46 69.06 40.58
CA GLN A 282 22.24 69.03 39.79
C GLN A 282 22.39 68.15 38.54
N LEU A 283 23.55 68.19 37.87
CA LEU A 283 23.86 67.29 36.74
C LEU A 283 23.82 65.82 37.18
N VAL A 284 24.54 65.47 38.25
CA VAL A 284 24.60 64.10 38.78
C VAL A 284 23.22 63.60 39.25
N ALA A 285 22.42 64.47 39.89
CA ALA A 285 21.07 64.13 40.33
C ALA A 285 20.11 63.88 39.14
N ASN A 286 20.24 64.65 38.07
CA ASN A 286 19.48 64.43 36.83
C ASN A 286 19.90 63.13 36.14
N ASP A 287 21.19 62.83 36.07
CA ASP A 287 21.70 61.58 35.51
C ASP A 287 21.21 60.37 36.31
N LEU A 288 21.21 60.47 37.65
CA LEU A 288 20.65 59.45 38.53
C LEU A 288 19.15 59.22 38.27
N ALA A 289 18.37 60.30 38.15
CA ALA A 289 16.95 60.21 37.81
C ALA A 289 16.74 59.56 36.43
N GLY A 290 17.58 59.90 35.44
CA GLY A 290 17.59 59.29 34.11
C GLY A 290 17.91 57.79 34.15
N HIS A 291 18.91 57.38 34.92
CA HIS A 291 19.26 55.97 35.13
C HIS A 291 18.12 55.20 35.79
N CYS A 292 17.50 55.74 36.86
CA CYS A 292 16.34 55.12 37.50
C CYS A 292 15.16 54.96 36.52
N ALA A 293 14.89 55.98 35.70
CA ALA A 293 13.83 55.91 34.69
C ALA A 293 14.12 54.83 33.63
N ARG A 294 15.38 54.71 33.19
CA ARG A 294 15.81 53.67 32.24
C ARG A 294 15.66 52.26 32.84
N ILE A 295 16.15 52.03 34.05
CA ILE A 295 16.03 50.72 34.73
C ILE A 295 14.55 50.36 34.93
N GLN A 296 13.71 51.32 35.33
CA GLN A 296 12.27 51.09 35.47
C GLN A 296 11.59 50.74 34.14
N HIS A 297 12.06 51.30 33.02
CA HIS A 297 11.58 50.93 31.70
C HIS A 297 11.99 49.48 31.34
N GLU A 298 13.26 49.13 31.53
CA GLU A 298 13.78 47.78 31.27
C GLU A 298 13.10 46.70 32.13
N VAL A 299 12.94 46.95 33.43
CA VAL A 299 12.25 46.02 34.34
C VAL A 299 10.80 45.83 33.93
N ARG A 300 10.07 46.91 33.62
CA ARG A 300 8.69 46.79 33.12
C ARG A 300 8.63 45.97 31.83
N HIS A 301 9.55 46.20 30.90
CA HIS A 301 9.62 45.45 29.66
C HIS A 301 9.91 43.95 29.90
N LEU A 302 10.79 43.62 30.85
CA LEU A 302 11.08 42.24 31.25
C LEU A 302 9.86 41.56 31.91
N LEU A 303 9.16 42.27 32.80
CA LEU A 303 7.90 41.81 33.40
C LEU A 303 6.82 41.55 32.34
N HIS A 304 6.71 42.42 31.32
CA HIS A 304 5.80 42.23 30.19
C HIS A 304 6.10 40.96 29.37
N ARG A 305 7.37 40.54 29.28
CA ARG A 305 7.75 39.30 28.59
C ARG A 305 7.43 38.05 29.42
N LEU A 306 7.68 38.13 30.73
CA LEU A 306 7.48 37.01 31.65
C LEU A 306 5.99 36.73 31.87
N ARG A 307 5.13 37.75 31.94
CA ARG A 307 3.70 37.59 32.24
C ARG A 307 2.87 37.44 30.96
N PRO A 308 2.00 36.43 30.84
CA PRO A 308 0.84 36.53 29.95
C PRO A 308 -0.09 37.57 30.57
N HIS A 309 -0.28 38.70 29.90
CA HIS A 309 -1.36 39.61 30.27
C HIS A 309 -2.66 38.93 29.85
N GLY A 310 -3.42 38.47 30.83
CA GLY A 310 -4.53 37.58 30.55
C GLY A 310 -5.19 36.91 31.72
N VAL A 311 -4.48 36.73 32.84
CA VAL A 311 -5.13 36.38 34.11
C VAL A 311 -5.83 37.64 34.58
N GLN A 312 -7.16 37.65 34.41
CA GLN A 312 -8.01 38.69 34.96
C GLN A 312 -7.84 38.74 36.50
N PRO A 313 -8.17 39.86 37.16
CA PRO A 313 -8.04 40.00 38.60
C PRO A 313 -8.77 38.90 39.40
N ASP A 314 -9.75 38.24 38.78
CA ASP A 314 -10.53 37.11 39.32
C ASP A 314 -9.88 35.73 39.09
N GLY A 315 -8.70 35.66 38.49
CA GLY A 315 -7.97 34.42 38.20
C GLY A 315 -8.36 33.73 36.89
N ARG A 316 -9.32 34.25 36.11
CA ARG A 316 -9.72 33.66 34.83
C ARG A 316 -8.82 34.12 33.69
N LEU A 317 -8.47 33.21 32.77
CA LEU A 317 -7.82 33.59 31.52
C LEU A 317 -8.82 34.35 30.62
N ALA A 318 -8.39 35.51 30.10
CA ALA A 318 -9.14 36.29 29.13
C ALA A 318 -9.29 35.54 27.79
N SER A 319 -10.25 35.95 26.96
CA SER A 319 -10.42 35.39 25.62
C SER A 319 -9.15 35.59 24.79
N VAL A 320 -8.87 34.66 23.86
CA VAL A 320 -7.72 34.74 22.94
C VAL A 320 -7.65 36.12 22.27
N GLU A 321 -8.79 36.65 21.84
CA GLU A 321 -8.89 37.96 21.20
C GLU A 321 -8.39 39.08 22.10
N ARG A 322 -8.77 39.10 23.38
CA ARG A 322 -8.32 40.13 24.33
C ARG A 322 -6.82 40.01 24.62
N LEU A 323 -6.31 38.78 24.76
CA LEU A 323 -4.87 38.54 24.95
C LEU A 323 -4.05 39.04 23.75
N LEU A 324 -4.55 38.81 22.53
CA LEU A 324 -3.91 39.30 21.31
C LEU A 324 -4.00 40.81 21.19
N GLN A 325 -5.12 41.42 21.54
CA GLN A 325 -5.26 42.87 21.60
C GLN A 325 -4.22 43.49 22.53
N ASP A 326 -4.12 42.98 23.76
CA ASP A 326 -3.16 43.47 24.76
C ASP A 326 -1.71 43.29 24.28
N LEU A 327 -1.40 42.14 23.66
CA LEU A 327 -0.11 41.86 23.04
C LEU A 327 0.21 42.91 21.96
N VAL A 328 -0.68 43.10 20.99
CA VAL A 328 -0.48 44.03 19.86
C VAL A 328 -0.36 45.48 20.34
N GLN A 329 -1.16 45.89 21.34
CA GLN A 329 -1.07 47.24 21.90
C GLN A 329 0.25 47.48 22.64
N ALA A 330 0.70 46.50 23.44
CA ALA A 330 1.98 46.58 24.13
C ALA A 330 3.15 46.73 23.14
N TRP A 331 3.07 46.09 21.98
CA TRP A 331 4.08 46.21 20.92
C TRP A 331 4.00 47.54 20.15
N ARG A 332 2.81 48.03 19.82
CA ARG A 332 2.63 49.34 19.14
C ARG A 332 3.11 50.52 19.99
N GLY A 333 3.07 50.39 21.31
CA GLY A 333 3.52 51.43 22.24
C GLY A 333 5.04 51.56 22.41
N GLN A 334 5.85 50.69 21.77
CA GLN A 334 7.30 50.74 21.92
C GLN A 334 7.93 51.82 21.02
N PRO A 335 8.73 52.75 21.57
CA PRO A 335 9.36 53.81 20.80
C PRO A 335 10.36 53.23 19.78
N GLY A 336 10.24 53.65 18.51
CA GLY A 336 11.14 53.26 17.42
C GLY A 336 10.69 52.07 16.56
N GLN A 337 9.50 51.51 16.79
CA GLN A 337 9.03 50.30 16.10
C GLN A 337 7.85 50.63 15.15
N GLN A 338 8.14 50.75 13.85
CA GLN A 338 7.14 51.02 12.80
C GLN A 338 6.62 49.74 12.15
N VAL A 339 6.03 48.84 12.92
CA VAL A 339 5.49 47.57 12.39
C VAL A 339 3.99 47.53 12.42
N GLN A 340 3.41 47.30 11.24
CA GLN A 340 1.98 47.13 11.08
C GLN A 340 1.60 45.69 11.44
N VAL A 341 0.92 45.51 12.56
CA VAL A 341 0.36 44.23 12.97
C VAL A 341 -1.14 44.21 12.71
N ASP A 342 -1.56 43.36 11.77
CA ASP A 342 -2.95 43.07 11.46
C ASP A 342 -3.32 41.75 12.14
N TYR A 343 -4.44 41.67 12.87
CA TYR A 343 -4.91 40.42 13.47
C TYR A 343 -6.39 40.18 13.20
N ALA A 344 -6.76 38.91 13.05
CA ALA A 344 -8.15 38.47 12.90
C ALA A 344 -8.42 37.23 13.73
N VAL A 345 -9.50 37.26 14.51
CA VAL A 345 -9.98 36.13 15.33
C VAL A 345 -11.39 35.75 14.88
N ALA A 346 -11.57 34.53 14.39
CA ALA A 346 -12.83 34.04 13.86
C ALA A 346 -13.15 32.65 14.44
N LEU A 347 -13.53 32.60 15.71
CA LEU A 347 -13.80 31.33 16.42
C LEU A 347 -15.26 30.84 16.29
N GLY A 348 -16.19 31.66 15.79
CA GLY A 348 -17.56 31.22 15.47
C GLY A 348 -18.32 30.55 16.64
N GLY A 349 -18.08 30.98 17.89
CA GLY A 349 -18.69 30.41 19.09
C GLY A 349 -17.91 29.26 19.74
N VAL A 350 -16.80 28.82 19.15
CA VAL A 350 -15.89 27.84 19.74
C VAL A 350 -15.09 28.46 20.88
N ALA A 351 -15.15 27.84 22.06
CA ALA A 351 -14.40 28.26 23.25
C ALA A 351 -13.23 27.31 23.52
N PRO A 352 -11.99 27.61 23.07
CA PRO A 352 -10.83 26.80 23.41
C PRO A 352 -10.56 26.81 24.92
N GLY A 353 -10.10 25.67 25.44
CA GLY A 353 -9.73 25.55 26.85
C GLY A 353 -8.56 26.46 27.26
N PRO A 354 -8.42 26.76 28.56
CA PRO A 354 -7.44 27.73 29.07
C PRO A 354 -5.98 27.44 28.65
N ASP A 355 -5.58 26.17 28.67
CA ASP A 355 -4.23 25.76 28.27
C ASP A 355 -3.94 26.09 26.78
N LEU A 356 -4.93 25.88 25.90
CA LEU A 356 -4.80 26.15 24.47
C LEU A 356 -4.76 27.66 24.20
N VAL A 357 -5.61 28.42 24.89
CA VAL A 357 -5.62 29.90 24.84
C VAL A 357 -4.22 30.46 25.17
N LEU A 358 -3.63 29.98 26.25
CA LEU A 358 -2.29 30.37 26.67
C LEU A 358 -1.21 29.93 25.66
N THR A 359 -1.32 28.71 25.11
CA THR A 359 -0.42 28.22 24.07
C THR A 359 -0.44 29.11 22.83
N LEU A 360 -1.63 29.47 22.34
CA LEU A 360 -1.80 30.39 21.20
C LEU A 360 -1.17 31.76 21.47
N TYR A 361 -1.37 32.29 22.69
CA TYR A 361 -0.74 33.55 23.12
C TYR A 361 0.79 33.45 23.10
N ARG A 362 1.37 32.41 23.71
CA ARG A 362 2.82 32.23 23.80
C ARG A 362 3.47 32.01 22.43
N MET A 363 2.82 31.24 21.55
CA MET A 363 3.28 31.06 20.17
C MET A 363 3.23 32.38 19.40
N THR A 364 2.16 33.17 19.56
CA THR A 364 2.06 34.48 18.90
C THR A 364 3.09 35.48 19.42
N GLN A 365 3.33 35.51 20.74
CA GLN A 365 4.35 36.36 21.36
C GLN A 365 5.75 36.05 20.82
N GLU A 366 6.09 34.76 20.72
CA GLU A 366 7.37 34.31 20.20
C GLU A 366 7.49 34.62 18.70
N ALA A 367 6.43 34.38 17.91
CA ALA A 367 6.39 34.70 16.49
C ALA A 367 6.61 36.20 16.23
N LEU A 368 5.92 37.08 16.98
CA LEU A 368 6.15 38.53 16.90
C LEU A 368 7.59 38.91 17.29
N THR A 369 8.11 38.30 18.35
CA THR A 369 9.49 38.55 18.78
C THR A 369 10.48 38.17 17.67
N ASN A 370 10.24 37.04 17.00
CA ASN A 370 11.07 36.56 15.90
C ASN A 370 10.98 37.44 14.64
N ALA A 371 9.77 37.81 14.22
CA ALA A 371 9.56 38.72 13.09
C ALA A 371 10.30 40.05 13.28
N MET A 372 10.27 40.58 14.51
CA MET A 372 10.91 41.85 14.84
C MET A 372 12.43 41.77 14.99
N ARG A 373 12.94 40.78 15.73
CA ARG A 373 14.36 40.70 16.09
C ARG A 373 15.22 40.03 15.03
N HIS A 374 14.63 39.13 14.25
CA HIS A 374 15.37 38.27 13.35
C HIS A 374 15.01 38.49 11.89
N ALA A 375 13.72 38.74 11.57
CA ALA A 375 13.28 38.91 10.18
C ALA A 375 13.37 40.38 9.69
N GLY A 376 13.32 41.36 10.59
CA GLY A 376 13.26 42.78 10.22
C GLY A 376 11.95 43.15 9.50
N ALA A 377 10.86 42.44 9.82
CA ALA A 377 9.57 42.59 9.17
C ALA A 377 8.97 43.99 9.39
N ARG A 378 8.23 44.48 8.40
CA ARG A 378 7.45 45.74 8.47
C ARG A 378 5.97 45.47 8.67
N ARG A 379 5.50 44.29 8.25
CA ARG A 379 4.12 43.86 8.40
C ARG A 379 4.05 42.44 8.94
N VAL A 380 3.15 42.24 9.90
CA VAL A 380 2.83 40.92 10.43
C VAL A 380 1.32 40.72 10.42
N ALA A 381 0.85 39.60 9.88
CA ALA A 381 -0.54 39.19 9.87
C ALA A 381 -0.75 37.98 10.79
N ILE A 382 -1.62 38.13 11.78
CA ILE A 382 -1.99 37.07 12.73
C ILE A 382 -3.41 36.61 12.43
N ARG A 383 -3.64 35.31 12.29
CA ARG A 383 -4.98 34.75 12.10
C ARG A 383 -5.21 33.58 13.04
N ILE A 384 -6.34 33.63 13.75
CA ILE A 384 -6.83 32.51 14.56
C ILE A 384 -8.27 32.25 14.16
N ALA A 385 -8.56 31.06 13.65
CA ALA A 385 -9.90 30.72 13.19
C ALA A 385 -10.28 29.31 13.61
N ALA A 386 -11.56 29.06 13.89
CA ALA A 386 -12.07 27.71 13.98
C ALA A 386 -12.28 27.14 12.58
N THR A 387 -12.14 25.82 12.42
CA THR A 387 -12.57 25.15 11.17
C THR A 387 -14.07 25.29 10.98
N ALA A 388 -14.57 25.18 9.75
CA ALA A 388 -16.00 25.33 9.45
C ALA A 388 -16.89 24.35 10.26
N ALA A 389 -16.37 23.18 10.59
CA ALA A 389 -17.04 22.17 11.41
C ALA A 389 -16.87 22.39 12.95
N GLY A 390 -16.11 23.40 13.38
CA GLY A 390 -15.83 23.67 14.79
C GLY A 390 -14.93 22.64 15.50
N GLN A 391 -14.29 21.74 14.74
CA GLN A 391 -13.54 20.60 15.28
C GLN A 391 -12.08 20.93 15.63
N ALA A 392 -11.54 22.02 15.10
CA ALA A 392 -10.17 22.44 15.35
C ALA A 392 -10.03 23.97 15.34
N VAL A 393 -8.98 24.47 16.00
CA VAL A 393 -8.52 25.86 15.91
C VAL A 393 -7.28 25.90 15.05
N CYS A 394 -7.29 26.72 14.00
CA CYS A 394 -6.14 27.02 13.17
C CYS A 394 -5.51 28.34 13.61
N TRP A 395 -4.20 28.34 13.74
CA TRP A 395 -3.37 29.49 14.06
C TRP A 395 -2.37 29.73 12.93
N SER A 396 -2.16 30.98 12.56
CA SER A 396 -1.09 31.36 11.65
C SER A 396 -0.55 32.75 11.94
N VAL A 397 0.75 32.92 11.75
CA VAL A 397 1.45 34.20 11.78
C VAL A 397 2.30 34.29 10.52
N GLU A 398 2.12 35.35 9.76
CA GLU A 398 2.86 35.62 8.53
C GLU A 398 3.56 36.96 8.63
N ASP A 399 4.84 37.01 8.29
CA ASP A 399 5.62 38.24 8.22
C ASP A 399 6.23 38.45 6.83
N ASP A 400 6.54 39.71 6.51
CA ASP A 400 7.14 40.15 5.25
C ASP A 400 8.67 40.33 5.34
N GLY A 401 9.29 39.81 6.39
CA GLY A 401 10.73 39.95 6.64
C GLY A 401 11.57 38.94 5.88
N GLN A 402 12.74 38.62 6.43
CA GLN A 402 13.59 37.54 5.91
C GLN A 402 13.08 36.18 6.39
N GLY A 403 12.70 35.32 5.45
CA GLY A 403 12.34 33.93 5.71
C GLY A 403 13.51 33.08 6.25
N ILE A 404 13.19 31.84 6.65
CA ILE A 404 14.16 30.92 7.24
C ILE A 404 14.74 30.02 6.13
N ALA A 405 16.04 30.18 5.84
CA ALA A 405 16.72 29.43 4.78
C ALA A 405 16.88 27.92 5.07
N ASP A 406 17.17 27.56 6.33
CA ASP A 406 17.25 26.17 6.79
C ASP A 406 16.42 26.00 8.06
N VAL A 407 15.20 25.48 7.88
CA VAL A 407 14.25 25.25 8.97
C VAL A 407 14.76 24.19 9.96
N ALA A 408 15.43 23.15 9.48
CA ALA A 408 15.91 22.06 10.32
C ALA A 408 17.04 22.53 11.25
N ALA A 409 18.00 23.27 10.72
CA ALA A 409 19.05 23.88 11.54
C ALA A 409 18.50 24.94 12.50
N ALA A 410 17.51 25.74 12.08
CA ALA A 410 16.87 26.75 12.92
C ALA A 410 16.15 26.12 14.13
N LEU A 411 15.44 25.01 13.94
CA LEU A 411 14.76 24.29 15.02
C LEU A 411 15.72 23.67 16.04
N GLN A 412 16.92 23.25 15.62
CA GLN A 412 17.92 22.70 16.55
C GLN A 412 18.60 23.78 17.39
N ARG A 413 18.80 24.99 16.83
CA ARG A 413 19.52 26.09 17.50
C ARG A 413 18.62 27.04 18.26
N SER A 414 17.37 27.24 17.83
CA SER A 414 16.46 28.22 18.41
C SER A 414 15.55 27.60 19.46
N HIS A 415 15.75 28.02 20.72
CA HIS A 415 14.84 27.68 21.82
C HIS A 415 13.41 28.20 21.59
N GLY A 416 13.25 29.30 20.86
CA GLY A 416 11.95 29.89 20.53
C GLY A 416 11.12 29.01 19.61
N LEU A 417 11.69 28.64 18.46
CA LEU A 417 11.02 27.76 17.48
C LEU A 417 10.75 26.38 18.07
N ARG A 418 11.71 25.81 18.79
CA ARG A 418 11.54 24.54 19.50
C ARG A 418 10.43 24.61 20.55
N GLY A 419 10.38 25.69 21.33
CA GLY A 419 9.31 25.91 22.30
C GLY A 419 7.93 26.02 21.65
N MET A 420 7.82 26.63 20.47
CA MET A 420 6.58 26.65 19.70
C MET A 420 6.20 25.25 19.19
N GLN A 421 7.17 24.45 18.73
CA GLN A 421 6.94 23.07 18.30
C GLN A 421 6.46 22.18 19.46
N GLU A 422 7.09 22.28 20.63
CA GLU A 422 6.72 21.52 21.83
C GLU A 422 5.31 21.89 22.31
N ARG A 423 4.95 23.18 22.30
CA ARG A 423 3.60 23.66 22.63
C ARG A 423 2.56 23.18 21.61
N ALA A 424 2.88 23.23 20.33
CA ALA A 424 2.00 22.70 19.29
C ALA A 424 1.70 21.22 19.53
N TRP A 425 2.77 20.44 19.71
CA TRP A 425 2.71 18.99 19.92
C TRP A 425 1.96 18.59 21.19
N ALA A 426 2.14 19.32 22.29
CA ALA A 426 1.45 19.10 23.56
C ALA A 426 -0.08 19.23 23.43
N HIS A 427 -0.55 19.98 22.44
CA HIS A 427 -1.96 20.19 22.12
C HIS A 427 -2.42 19.48 20.84
N LEU A 428 -1.76 18.36 20.48
CA LEU A 428 -2.08 17.55 19.30
C LEU A 428 -1.95 18.31 17.96
N GLY A 429 -1.29 19.46 17.96
CA GLY A 429 -0.99 20.22 16.75
C GLY A 429 0.41 19.96 16.22
N THR A 430 0.60 20.32 14.95
CA THR A 430 1.92 20.32 14.30
C THR A 430 2.25 21.73 13.84
N LEU A 431 3.46 22.20 14.14
CA LEU A 431 3.96 23.48 13.68
C LEU A 431 4.54 23.32 12.27
N HIS A 432 4.02 24.08 11.32
CA HIS A 432 4.52 24.20 9.96
C HIS A 432 5.19 25.56 9.79
N ILE A 433 6.33 25.55 9.11
CA ILE A 433 7.14 26.73 8.84
C ILE A 433 7.37 26.76 7.33
N GLU A 434 6.81 27.77 6.67
CA GLU A 434 6.78 27.88 5.22
C GLU A 434 7.26 29.28 4.79
N PRO A 435 7.85 29.42 3.59
CA PRO A 435 8.13 30.74 3.04
C PRO A 435 6.83 31.48 2.74
N ALA A 436 6.72 32.73 3.17
CA ALA A 436 5.60 33.60 2.82
C ALA A 436 5.86 34.27 1.47
N CYS A 437 5.24 33.76 0.41
CA CYS A 437 5.27 34.40 -0.90
C CYS A 437 4.25 35.55 -0.93
N THR A 438 4.66 36.73 -0.47
CA THR A 438 3.89 37.95 -0.72
C THR A 438 4.29 38.54 -2.07
N VAL A 439 3.31 38.89 -2.91
CA VAL A 439 3.48 39.38 -4.30
C VAL A 439 4.29 40.69 -4.38
N ALA A 440 4.66 41.30 -3.24
CA ALA A 440 5.27 42.62 -3.13
C ALA A 440 6.69 42.65 -2.53
N SER A 441 7.30 41.52 -2.15
CA SER A 441 8.65 41.48 -1.55
C SER A 441 9.65 40.71 -2.42
N ALA A 442 10.89 41.22 -2.51
CA ALA A 442 12.00 40.57 -3.20
C ALA A 442 12.61 39.38 -2.43
N ALA A 443 12.24 39.20 -1.15
CA ALA A 443 12.61 38.05 -0.33
C ALA A 443 11.34 37.36 0.20
N PRO A 444 11.27 36.02 0.19
CA PRO A 444 10.14 35.32 0.78
C PRO A 444 10.17 35.54 2.31
N GLY A 445 9.05 36.00 2.86
CA GLY A 445 8.88 36.15 4.30
C GLY A 445 8.74 34.81 5.01
N CYS A 446 8.24 34.80 6.23
CA CYS A 446 7.98 33.56 6.98
C CYS A 446 6.50 33.41 7.33
N ARG A 447 5.96 32.22 7.12
CA ARG A 447 4.63 31.82 7.58
C ARG A 447 4.78 30.67 8.57
N LEU A 448 4.34 30.90 9.80
CA LEU A 448 4.16 29.89 10.82
C LEU A 448 2.67 29.51 10.86
N SER A 449 2.36 28.22 10.87
CA SER A 449 0.98 27.76 11.02
C SER A 449 0.87 26.49 11.86
N ALA A 450 -0.26 26.32 12.54
CA ALA A 450 -0.58 25.12 13.32
C ALA A 450 -2.08 24.91 13.40
N SER A 451 -2.52 23.65 13.48
CA SER A 451 -3.92 23.27 13.69
C SER A 451 -4.06 22.44 14.95
N PHE A 452 -5.05 22.76 15.77
CA PHE A 452 -5.26 22.19 17.10
C PHE A 452 -6.65 21.54 17.18
N PRO A 453 -6.75 20.20 17.25
CA PRO A 453 -8.05 19.54 17.40
C PRO A 453 -8.65 19.81 18.78
N LEU A 454 -9.96 20.05 18.83
CA LEU A 454 -10.70 20.40 20.06
C LEU A 454 -11.39 19.21 20.71
N VAL A 455 -11.56 18.11 19.98
CA VAL A 455 -12.15 16.85 20.43
C VAL A 455 -11.28 15.70 19.91
N PRO A 456 -11.02 14.63 20.69
CA PRO A 456 -10.38 13.43 20.15
C PRO A 456 -11.26 12.87 19.03
N GLN A 457 -10.70 12.64 17.84
CA GLN A 457 -11.42 12.02 16.73
C GLN A 457 -11.87 10.61 17.12
N ALA A 458 -13.10 10.47 17.59
CA ALA A 458 -13.81 9.20 17.51
C ALA A 458 -14.17 9.02 16.04
N PHE A 459 -13.39 8.20 15.32
CA PHE A 459 -13.73 7.82 13.96
C PHE A 459 -15.12 7.16 13.94
N ALA A 460 -15.94 7.63 13.00
CA ALA A 460 -17.25 7.05 12.69
C ALA A 460 -17.12 5.53 12.49
N GLU A 461 -17.95 4.77 13.20
CA GLU A 461 -18.10 3.34 12.93
C GLU A 461 -18.42 3.12 11.44
N PRO A 462 -17.85 2.10 10.79
CA PRO A 462 -18.23 1.77 9.44
C PRO A 462 -19.72 1.39 9.44
N VAL A 463 -20.50 2.11 8.64
CA VAL A 463 -21.90 1.79 8.31
C VAL A 463 -21.94 0.30 7.93
N GLN A 464 -22.52 -0.52 8.81
CA GLN A 464 -22.84 -1.90 8.46
C GLN A 464 -23.84 -1.85 7.31
N PRO A 465 -23.60 -2.56 6.20
CA PRO A 465 -24.62 -2.66 5.17
C PRO A 465 -25.83 -3.36 5.79
N HIS A 466 -26.98 -2.68 5.77
CA HIS A 466 -28.25 -3.27 6.13
C HIS A 466 -28.40 -4.62 5.43
N GLY A 467 -28.46 -5.68 6.23
CA GLY A 467 -28.96 -6.96 5.77
C GLY A 467 -30.41 -6.78 5.33
N SER A 468 -30.64 -6.85 4.03
CA SER A 468 -31.96 -7.08 3.48
C SER A 468 -32.38 -8.51 3.83
N GLN A 469 -33.12 -8.67 4.93
CA GLN A 469 -34.12 -9.72 5.05
C GLN A 469 -35.47 -9.12 4.65
N SER A 470 -36.00 -9.53 3.50
CA SER A 470 -37.43 -9.87 3.30
C SER A 470 -37.63 -10.39 1.88
N GLU A 471 -38.42 -11.47 1.82
CA GLU A 471 -38.94 -12.26 0.69
C GLU A 471 -38.05 -13.32 0.05
#